data_AF-A0A9P5V471-F1
#
_entry.id   AF-A0A9P5V471-F1
#
_cell.length_a   1.000
_cell.length_b   1.000
_cell.length_c   1.000
_cell.angle_alpha   90.00
_cell.angle_beta   90.00
_cell.angle_gamma   90.00
#
_symmetry.space_group_name_H-M   'P 1'
#
loop_
_entity.id
_entity.type
_entity.pdbx_description
1 polymer ?
#
loop_
_entity_poly.entity_id
_entity_poly.type
_entity_poly.pdbx_seq_one_letter_code
_entity_poly.pdbx_strand_id
1 'polypeptide(L)' 'MRAWSTPFLRPMAPFLAGGFVTFYLINAAQGAALQSDAFKNDLRNPNFTGKKEEKH' A
#
# COMPACT_ATOMS: atom_id res chain seq x y z
N MET A 1 18.08 5.57 30.25
CA MET A 1 17.15 4.48 30.64
C MET A 1 17.74 3.16 30.18
N ARG A 2 17.60 2.07 30.95
CA ARG A 2 18.08 0.73 30.55
C ARG A 2 16.98 -0.02 29.81
N ALA A 3 17.32 -0.71 28.73
CA ALA A 3 16.39 -1.57 27.99
C ALA A 3 16.23 -2.92 28.71
N TRP A 4 14.99 -3.43 28.75
CA TRP A 4 14.65 -4.73 29.32
C TRP A 4 14.16 -5.67 28.24
N SER A 5 14.55 -6.94 28.32
CA SER A 5 14.14 -8.00 27.39
C SER A 5 12.72 -8.48 27.67
N THR A 6 11.73 -7.62 27.47
CA THR A 6 10.32 -7.99 27.59
C THR A 6 9.87 -8.84 26.38
N PRO A 7 9.11 -9.92 26.61
CA PRO A 7 8.63 -10.78 25.53
C PRO A 7 7.52 -10.06 24.74
N PHE A 8 7.90 -9.28 23.73
CA PHE A 8 7.00 -8.48 22.90
C PHE A 8 6.51 -9.21 21.64
N LEU A 9 7.40 -9.95 20.96
CA LEU A 9 7.09 -10.54 19.66
C LEU A 9 5.95 -11.56 19.70
N ARG A 10 5.93 -12.44 20.71
CA ARG A 10 4.94 -13.51 20.82
C ARG A 10 3.50 -12.98 21.00
N PRO A 11 3.20 -12.06 21.94
CA PRO A 11 1.85 -11.49 22.03
C PRO A 11 1.49 -10.57 20.86
N MET A 12 2.49 -9.96 20.20
CA MET A 12 2.26 -9.09 19.04
C MET A 12 2.03 -9.85 17.73
N ALA A 13 2.43 -11.13 17.65
CA ALA A 13 2.36 -11.93 16.44
C ALA A 13 1.01 -11.88 15.69
N PRO A 14 -0.17 -12.07 16.32
CA PRO A 14 -1.45 -12.00 15.61
C PRO A 14 -1.73 -10.61 15.02
N PHE A 15 -1.32 -9.54 15.70
CA PHE A 15 -1.49 -8.16 15.21
C PHE A 15 -0.56 -7.85 14.06
N LEU A 16 0.70 -8.30 14.13
CA LEU A 16 1.64 -8.16 13.03
C LEU A 16 1.17 -8.95 11.80
N ALA A 17 0.67 -10.17 11.99
CA ALA A 17 0.11 -10.97 10.91
C ALA A 17 -1.12 -10.28 10.28
N GLY A 18 -2.08 -9.83 11.09
CA GLY A 18 -3.26 -9.12 10.59
C GLY A 18 -2.90 -7.81 9.88
N GLY A 19 -1.97 -7.04 10.44
CA GLY A 19 -1.45 -5.82 9.82
C GLY A 19 -0.77 -6.08 8.49
N PHE A 20 0.04 -7.14 8.41
CA PHE A 20 0.69 -7.54 7.16
C PHE A 20 -0.31 -7.97 6.09
N VAL A 21 -1.32 -8.78 6.46
CA VAL A 21 -2.40 -9.17 5.55
C VAL A 21 -3.16 -7.95 5.05
N THR A 22 -3.53 -7.05 5.96
CA THR A 22 -4.27 -5.82 5.61
C THR A 22 -3.44 -4.92 4.69
N PHE A 23 -2.16 -4.76 4.98
CA PHE A 23 -1.23 -4.01 4.16
C PHE A 23 -1.16 -4.57 2.73
N TYR A 24 -1.04 -5.89 2.59
CA TYR A 24 -1.03 -6.55 1.28
C TYR A 24 -2.31 -6.28 0.49
N LEU A 25 -3.48 -6.42 1.13
CA LEU A 25 -4.78 -6.19 0.50
C LEU A 25 -4.92 -4.73 0.04
N ILE A 26 -4.57 -3.78 0.91
CA ILE A 26 -4.64 -2.36 0.60
C ILE A 26 -3.66 -2.00 -0.52
N ASN A 27 -2.45 -2.58 -0.53
CA ASN A 27 -1.48 -2.34 -1.59
C ASN A 27 -2.00 -2.80 -2.96
N ALA A 28 -2.60 -3.99 -3.03
CA ALA A 28 -3.22 -4.49 -4.26
C ALA A 28 -4.40 -3.61 -4.70
N ALA A 29 -5.27 -3.21 -3.78
CA ALA A 29 -6.40 -2.34 -4.07
C ALA A 29 -5.96 -0.95 -4.57
N GLN A 30 -4.91 -0.36 -3.98
CA GLN A 30 -4.34 0.90 -4.42
C GLN A 30 -3.81 0.82 -5.86
N GLY A 31 -3.11 -0.26 -6.22
CA GLY A 31 -2.62 -0.46 -7.58
C GLY A 31 -3.74 -0.41 -8.63
N ALA A 32 -4.86 -1.08 -8.36
CA ALA A 32 -6.04 -1.04 -9.23
C ALA A 32 -6.72 0.33 -9.24
N ALA A 33 -6.83 1.00 -8.08
CA ALA A 33 -7.44 2.32 -7.97
C ALA A 33 -6.69 3.38 -8.79
N LEU A 34 -5.35 3.32 -8.79
CA LEU A 34 -4.51 4.23 -9.57
C LEU A 34 -4.62 4.01 -11.08
N GLN A 35 -5.12 2.86 -11.54
CA GLN A 35 -5.37 2.59 -12.96
C GLN A 35 -6.80 2.93 -13.40
N SER A 36 -7.68 3.31 -12.46
CA SER A 36 -9.06 3.69 -12.78
C SER A 36 -9.14 4.96 -13.63
N ASP A 37 -10.22 5.10 -14.40
CA ASP A 37 -10.44 6.25 -15.28
C ASP A 37 -10.40 7.61 -14.55
N ALA A 38 -10.78 7.61 -13.27
CA ALA A 38 -10.78 8.82 -12.43
C ALA A 38 -9.36 9.30 -12.08
N PHE A 39 -8.38 8.39 -11.96
CA PHE A 39 -7.05 8.72 -11.42
C PHE A 39 -5.89 8.42 -12.38
N LYS A 40 -6.11 7.69 -13.48
CA LYS A 40 -5.06 7.31 -14.44
C LYS A 40 -4.35 8.51 -15.10
N ASN A 41 -5.06 9.63 -15.26
CA ASN A 41 -4.57 10.84 -15.91
C ASN A 41 -4.22 11.96 -14.91
N ASP A 42 -4.28 11.70 -13.59
CA ASP A 42 -3.89 12.69 -12.59
C ASP A 42 -2.36 12.82 -12.55
N LEU A 43 -1.86 14.06 -12.62
CA LEU A 43 -0.42 14.38 -12.50
C LEU A 43 0.18 13.93 -11.16
N ARG A 44 -0.65 13.75 -10.13
CA ARG A 44 -0.26 13.29 -8.80
C ARG A 44 -0.16 11.77 -8.71
N ASN A 45 -0.66 11.04 -9.71
CA ASN A 45 -0.57 9.60 -9.73
C ASN A 45 0.89 9.19 -9.97
N PRO A 46 1.52 8.40 -9.07
CA PRO A 46 2.91 7.98 -9.24
C PRO A 46 3.14 7.15 -10.51
N ASN A 47 2.09 6.55 -11.08
CA ASN A 47 2.16 5.80 -12.33
C ASN A 47 1.96 6.69 -13.57
N PHE A 48 1.77 8.00 -13.41
CA PHE A 48 1.58 8.91 -14.53
C PHE A 48 2.89 9.09 -15.30
N THR A 49 2.91 8.63 -16.55
CA THR A 49 4.11 8.67 -17.41
C THR A 49 4.09 9.82 -18.43
N GLY A 50 3.13 10.75 -18.33
CA GLY A 50 3.01 11.88 -19.26
C GLY A 50 2.58 11.52 -20.69
N LYS A 51 2.45 10.24 -21.01
CA LYS A 51 1.94 9.78 -22.30
C LYS A 51 0.43 9.87 -22.28
N LYS A 52 -0.10 10.91 -22.94
CA LYS A 52 -1.51 10.95 -23.34
C LYS A 52 -1.80 9.66 -24.11
N GLU A 53 -2.75 8.86 -23.64
CA GLU A 53 -3.29 7.79 -24.48
C GLU A 53 -3.96 8.44 -25.69
N GLU A 54 -3.24 8.50 -26.82
CA GLU A 54 -3.84 8.66 -28.14
C GLU A 54 -4.71 7.43 -28.40
N LYS A 55 -6.03 7.57 -28.25
CA LYS A 55 -6.98 6.65 -28.87
C LYS A 55 -7.59 7.33 -30.10
N HIS A 56 -7.14 6.81 -31.25
CA HIS A 56 -7.89 6.70 -32.49
C HIS A 56 -9.18 5.89 -32.25
#